data_AF-A0A7Y6UHQ4-F1
#
_entry.id   AF-A0A7Y6UHQ4-F1
#
_cell.length_a   1.000
_cell.length_b   1.000
_cell.length_c   1.000
_cell.angle_alpha   90.00
_cell.angle_beta   90.00
_cell.angle_gamma   90.00
#
_symmetry.space_group_name_H-M   'P 1'
#
loop_
_entity.id
_entity.type
_entity.pdbx_description
1 polymer ?
#
loop_
_entity_poly.entity_id
_entity_poly.type
_entity_poly.pdbx_seq_one_letter_code
_entity_poly.pdbx_strand_id
1 'polypeptide(L)'
;MARSDHALSRARLAYERAHVMSALRGIALAGLLVAASISLHRTTDSTWFAASGLAATLATFGWRGGAWRRGSLAGVLAGIPVFVAPALYFLFTKGHCPSCAMAPTLPCMLVCFGTSSAVGLAVGHVATRDTSPRRFAAGAILGALLTGLLGCATTGIGGAAGIVVGLVAGGVTGWVVSSRHVAA
;
A
#
# COMPACT_ATOMS: atom_id res chain seq x y z
N MET A 1 -44.49 -0.77 -16.11
CA MET A 1 -43.78 -1.17 -14.88
C MET A 1 -42.80 -2.33 -15.12
N ALA A 2 -43.18 -3.46 -15.72
CA ALA A 2 -42.23 -4.57 -15.97
C ALA A 2 -40.92 -4.19 -16.70
N ARG A 3 -40.94 -3.21 -17.62
CA ARG A 3 -39.74 -2.78 -18.36
C ARG A 3 -38.75 -1.96 -17.51
N SER A 4 -39.23 -1.20 -16.51
CA SER A 4 -38.36 -0.45 -15.58
C SER A 4 -37.69 -1.38 -14.57
N ASP A 5 -38.39 -2.41 -14.11
CA ASP A 5 -37.86 -3.38 -13.14
C ASP A 5 -36.74 -4.24 -13.75
N HIS A 6 -36.88 -4.60 -15.03
CA HIS A 6 -35.81 -5.26 -15.78
C HIS A 6 -34.59 -4.37 -16.00
N ALA A 7 -34.77 -3.06 -16.21
CA ALA A 7 -33.64 -2.13 -16.33
C ALA A 7 -32.88 -1.99 -15.00
N LEU A 8 -33.62 -1.88 -13.89
CA LEU A 8 -33.04 -1.77 -12.54
C LEU A 8 -32.30 -3.05 -12.12
N SER A 9 -32.84 -4.24 -12.41
CA SER A 9 -32.17 -5.51 -12.09
C SER A 9 -30.86 -5.72 -12.87
N ARG A 10 -30.83 -5.37 -14.17
CA ARG A 10 -29.57 -5.40 -14.95
C ARG A 10 -28.54 -4.42 -14.42
N ALA A 11 -28.97 -3.22 -14.04
CA ALA A 11 -28.07 -2.21 -13.47
C ALA A 11 -27.46 -2.70 -12.14
N ARG A 12 -28.27 -3.33 -11.27
CA ARG A 12 -27.77 -3.94 -10.01
C ARG A 12 -26.76 -5.04 -10.26
N LEU A 13 -27.03 -5.97 -11.18
CA LEU A 13 -26.11 -7.05 -11.52
C LEU A 13 -24.78 -6.53 -12.09
N ALA A 14 -24.82 -5.51 -12.95
CA ALA A 14 -23.62 -4.89 -13.47
C ALA A 14 -22.79 -4.22 -12.37
N TYR A 15 -23.46 -3.56 -11.42
CA TYR A 15 -22.84 -2.93 -10.27
C TYR A 15 -22.17 -3.95 -9.34
N GLU A 16 -22.88 -5.03 -8.99
CA GLU A 16 -22.35 -6.12 -8.17
C GLU A 16 -21.17 -6.83 -8.85
N ARG A 17 -21.27 -7.11 -10.15
CA ARG A 17 -20.15 -7.68 -10.92
C ARG A 17 -18.92 -6.78 -10.90
N ALA A 18 -19.09 -5.47 -11.05
CA ALA A 18 -17.96 -4.54 -10.97
C ALA A 18 -17.27 -4.58 -9.60
N HIS A 19 -18.04 -4.74 -8.52
CA HIS A 19 -17.52 -4.87 -7.16
C HIS A 19 -16.74 -6.17 -6.97
N VAL A 20 -17.32 -7.31 -7.37
CA VAL A 20 -16.66 -8.63 -7.30
C VAL A 20 -15.38 -8.64 -8.12
N MET A 21 -15.41 -8.12 -9.35
CA MET A 21 -14.21 -8.03 -10.20
C MET A 21 -13.12 -7.15 -9.59
N SER A 22 -13.50 -6.09 -8.89
CA SER A 22 -12.52 -5.23 -8.20
C SER A 22 -11.86 -5.94 -7.02
N ALA A 23 -12.62 -6.72 -6.25
CA ALA A 23 -12.11 -7.51 -5.14
C ALA A 23 -11.19 -8.63 -5.65
N LEU A 24 -11.59 -9.35 -6.71
CA LEU A 24 -10.78 -10.39 -7.35
C LEU A 24 -9.44 -9.84 -7.86
N ARG A 25 -9.42 -8.65 -8.46
CA ARG A 25 -8.16 -7.99 -8.87
C ARG A 25 -7.26 -7.67 -7.67
N GLY A 26 -7.84 -7.24 -6.55
CA GLY A 26 -7.10 -7.01 -5.31
C GLY A 26 -6.48 -8.30 -4.77
N ILE A 27 -7.26 -9.38 -4.74
CA ILE A 27 -6.77 -10.71 -4.32
C ILE A 27 -5.67 -11.22 -5.26
N ALA A 28 -5.83 -11.07 -6.58
CA ALA A 28 -4.82 -11.46 -7.55
C ALA A 28 -3.51 -10.68 -7.38
N LEU A 29 -3.59 -9.36 -7.13
CA LEU A 29 -2.44 -8.52 -6.85
C LEU A 29 -1.73 -8.95 -5.55
N ALA A 30 -2.49 -9.21 -4.48
CA ALA A 30 -1.95 -9.74 -3.24
C ALA A 30 -1.25 -11.09 -3.45
N GLY A 31 -1.90 -12.02 -4.18
CA GLY A 31 -1.33 -13.31 -4.52
C GLY A 31 -0.01 -13.21 -5.30
N LEU A 32 0.08 -12.27 -6.24
CA LEU A 32 1.30 -12.01 -7.00
C LEU A 32 2.42 -11.46 -6.11
N LEU A 33 2.12 -10.52 -5.21
CA LEU A 33 3.08 -10.00 -4.24
C LEU A 33 3.55 -11.07 -3.26
N VAL A 34 2.67 -11.97 -2.84
CA VAL A 34 3.01 -13.12 -1.99
C VAL A 34 3.91 -14.09 -2.74
N ALA A 35 3.58 -14.45 -3.98
CA ALA A 35 4.44 -15.32 -4.80
C ALA A 35 5.84 -14.71 -5.02
N ALA A 36 5.90 -13.39 -5.27
CA ALA A 36 7.18 -12.66 -5.34
C ALA A 36 7.92 -12.70 -4.00
N SER A 37 7.22 -12.45 -2.88
CA SER A 37 7.79 -12.53 -1.54
C SER A 37 8.38 -13.89 -1.23
N ILE A 38 7.67 -14.98 -1.53
CA ILE A 38 8.13 -16.37 -1.34
C ILE A 38 9.38 -16.64 -2.19
N SER A 39 9.43 -16.09 -3.40
CA SER A 39 10.55 -16.28 -4.33
C SER A 39 11.80 -15.50 -3.89
N LEU A 40 11.63 -14.30 -3.34
CA LEU A 40 12.75 -13.46 -2.89
C LEU A 40 13.21 -13.76 -1.45
N HIS A 41 12.30 -14.14 -0.55
CA HIS A 41 12.57 -14.32 0.87
C HIS A 41 12.02 -15.68 1.32
N ARG A 42 12.88 -16.54 1.90
CA ARG A 42 12.43 -17.80 2.52
C ARG A 42 11.32 -17.50 3.53
N THR A 43 10.16 -18.15 3.36
CA THR A 43 8.93 -17.85 4.09
C THR A 43 9.05 -18.07 5.59
N THR A 44 8.58 -17.09 6.38
CA THR A 44 8.27 -17.24 7.81
C THR A 44 6.76 -17.17 8.02
N ASP A 45 6.24 -17.70 9.14
CA ASP A 45 4.80 -17.69 9.46
C ASP A 45 4.19 -16.28 9.41
N SER A 46 4.98 -15.24 9.71
CA SER A 46 4.58 -13.83 9.61
C SER A 46 4.18 -13.38 8.19
N THR A 47 4.75 -13.98 7.14
CA THR A 47 4.40 -13.63 5.75
C THR A 47 2.97 -14.02 5.41
N TRP A 48 2.46 -15.13 5.96
CA TRP A 48 1.08 -15.56 5.78
C TRP A 48 0.08 -14.61 6.46
N PHE A 49 0.43 -14.06 7.62
CA PHE A 49 -0.39 -13.05 8.30
C PHE A 49 -0.43 -11.73 7.51
N ALA A 50 0.71 -11.28 6.98
CA ALA A 50 0.75 -10.08 6.13
C ALA A 50 -0.03 -10.29 4.82
N ALA A 51 0.12 -11.46 4.19
CA ALA A 51 -0.58 -11.85 2.97
C ALA A 51 -2.11 -11.86 3.14
N SER A 52 -2.59 -12.54 4.19
CA SER A 52 -4.02 -12.63 4.50
C SER A 52 -4.60 -11.26 4.87
N GLY A 53 -3.86 -10.45 5.64
CA GLY A 53 -4.23 -9.07 5.94
C GLY A 53 -4.31 -8.20 4.68
N LEU A 54 -3.35 -8.33 3.75
CA LEU A 54 -3.36 -7.61 2.48
C LEU A 54 -4.54 -8.03 1.59
N ALA A 55 -4.80 -9.33 1.48
CA ALA A 55 -5.94 -9.85 0.72
C ALA A 55 -7.27 -9.37 1.31
N ALA A 56 -7.43 -9.44 2.64
CA ALA A 56 -8.63 -9.00 3.34
C ALA A 56 -8.85 -7.48 3.19
N THR A 57 -7.80 -6.67 3.33
CA THR A 57 -7.90 -5.21 3.16
C THR A 57 -8.21 -4.81 1.72
N LEU A 58 -7.58 -5.43 0.73
CA LEU A 58 -7.89 -5.17 -0.67
C LEU A 58 -9.29 -5.63 -1.06
N ALA A 59 -9.76 -6.77 -0.54
CA ALA A 59 -11.13 -7.24 -0.76
C ALA A 59 -12.16 -6.29 -0.12
N THR A 60 -11.97 -5.91 1.14
CA THR A 60 -12.88 -5.01 1.87
C THR A 60 -12.89 -3.59 1.31
N PHE A 61 -11.73 -3.03 0.97
CA PHE A 61 -11.64 -1.71 0.34
C PHE A 61 -12.07 -1.72 -1.12
N GLY A 62 -11.81 -2.81 -1.84
CA GLY A 62 -12.33 -3.05 -3.18
C GLY A 62 -13.86 -3.03 -3.18
N TRP A 63 -14.48 -3.74 -2.24
CA TRP A 63 -15.93 -3.73 -2.04
C TRP A 63 -16.44 -2.34 -1.67
N ARG A 64 -15.82 -1.63 -0.72
CA ARG A 64 -16.28 -0.27 -0.36
C ARG A 64 -16.18 0.72 -1.52
N GLY A 65 -15.28 0.50 -2.47
CA GLY A 65 -15.08 1.35 -3.63
C GLY A 65 -14.58 2.75 -3.27
N GLY A 66 -14.72 3.68 -4.23
CA GLY A 66 -14.36 5.09 -4.06
C GLY A 66 -12.92 5.33 -3.60
N ALA A 67 -12.76 6.25 -2.66
CA ALA A 67 -11.44 6.64 -2.14
C ALA A 67 -10.72 5.55 -1.34
N TRP A 68 -11.44 4.62 -0.71
CA TRP A 68 -10.82 3.48 -0.01
C TRP A 68 -10.07 2.58 -0.99
N ARG A 69 -10.74 2.22 -2.10
CA ARG A 69 -10.14 1.41 -3.17
C ARG A 69 -8.97 2.12 -3.84
N ARG A 70 -9.12 3.41 -4.16
CA ARG A 70 -8.03 4.20 -4.78
C ARG A 70 -6.84 4.34 -3.85
N GLY A 71 -7.11 4.65 -2.58
CA GLY A 71 -6.10 4.77 -1.54
C GLY A 71 -5.33 3.48 -1.36
N SER A 72 -6.02 2.35 -1.17
CA SER A 72 -5.36 1.06 -0.97
C SER A 72 -4.51 0.63 -2.15
N LEU A 73 -5.00 0.78 -3.38
CA LEU A 73 -4.20 0.49 -4.58
C LEU A 73 -2.99 1.41 -4.70
N ALA A 74 -3.15 2.72 -4.45
CA ALA A 74 -2.04 3.65 -4.43
C ALA A 74 -1.01 3.27 -3.37
N GLY A 75 -1.46 2.87 -2.17
CA GLY A 75 -0.62 2.37 -1.08
C GLY A 75 0.16 1.12 -1.44
N VAL A 76 -0.48 0.14 -2.08
CA VAL A 76 0.21 -1.08 -2.55
C VAL A 76 1.27 -0.75 -3.60
N LEU A 77 0.92 0.08 -4.59
CA LEU A 77 1.88 0.51 -5.62
C LEU A 77 3.07 1.28 -5.02
N ALA A 78 2.79 2.14 -4.04
CA ALA A 78 3.77 2.86 -3.24
C ALA A 78 4.66 1.90 -2.42
N GLY A 79 4.09 0.78 -1.93
CA GLY A 79 4.84 -0.24 -1.19
C GLY A 79 5.78 -1.08 -2.04
N ILE A 80 5.58 -1.17 -3.36
CA ILE A 80 6.45 -1.96 -4.26
C ILE A 80 7.91 -1.48 -4.21
N PRO A 81 8.23 -0.17 -4.36
CA PRO A 81 9.58 0.33 -4.16
C PRO A 81 10.20 -0.07 -2.82
N VAL A 82 9.43 -0.01 -1.72
CA VAL A 82 9.91 -0.38 -0.38
C VAL A 82 10.25 -1.87 -0.31
N PHE A 83 9.46 -2.71 -0.98
CA PHE A 83 9.69 -4.14 -1.08
C PHE A 83 10.91 -4.49 -1.95
N VAL A 84 11.07 -3.83 -3.10
CA VAL A 84 12.09 -4.16 -4.11
C VAL A 84 13.44 -3.49 -3.83
N ALA A 85 13.45 -2.28 -3.27
CA ALA A 85 14.67 -1.48 -3.12
C ALA A 85 15.77 -2.14 -2.28
N PRO A 86 15.48 -2.77 -1.11
CA PRO A 86 16.51 -3.50 -0.37
C PRO A 86 17.08 -4.65 -1.20
N ALA A 87 16.23 -5.45 -1.86
CA ALA A 87 16.67 -6.56 -2.69
C ALA A 87 17.60 -6.10 -3.83
N LEU A 88 17.25 -5.01 -4.52
CA LEU A 88 18.10 -4.42 -5.55
C LEU A 88 19.41 -3.88 -4.99
N TYR A 89 19.37 -3.16 -3.87
CA TYR A 89 20.57 -2.60 -3.25
C TYR A 89 21.59 -3.70 -2.90
N PHE A 90 21.14 -4.81 -2.33
CA PHE A 90 22.01 -5.94 -2.00
C PHE A 90 22.50 -6.72 -3.22
N LEU A 91 21.68 -6.81 -4.27
CA LEU A 91 22.09 -7.37 -5.56
C LEU A 91 23.30 -6.62 -6.15
N PHE A 92 23.33 -5.28 -6.04
CA PHE A 92 24.45 -4.46 -6.57
C PHE A 92 25.67 -4.41 -5.65
N THR A 93 25.49 -4.51 -4.34
CA THR A 93 26.58 -4.37 -3.36
C THR A 93 27.27 -5.71 -3.03
N LYS A 94 26.86 -6.82 -3.64
CA LYS A 94 27.30 -8.21 -3.32
C LYS A 94 27.14 -8.57 -1.83
N GLY A 95 26.35 -7.79 -1.09
CA GLY A 95 26.03 -8.05 0.30
C GLY A 95 24.81 -8.95 0.42
N HIS A 96 24.57 -9.46 1.62
CA HIS A 96 23.29 -10.07 1.98
C HIS A 96 22.72 -9.25 3.13
N CYS A 97 21.44 -8.86 3.06
CA CYS A 97 20.77 -8.41 4.28
C CYS A 97 20.58 -9.69 5.12
N PRO A 98 21.23 -9.81 6.29
CA PRO A 98 20.91 -10.92 7.19
C PRO A 98 19.41 -10.88 7.46
N SER A 99 18.82 -12.06 7.65
CA SER A 99 17.42 -12.18 8.06
C SER A 99 17.13 -11.10 9.11
N CYS A 100 16.10 -10.30 8.86
CA CYS A 100 15.60 -9.25 9.74
C CYS A 100 15.44 -9.67 11.21
N ALA A 101 15.30 -10.97 11.46
CA ALA A 101 15.24 -11.55 12.80
C ALA A 101 16.59 -11.55 13.55
N MET A 102 17.73 -11.50 12.85
CA MET A 102 19.09 -11.60 13.40
C MET A 102 19.85 -10.26 13.43
N ALA A 103 19.12 -9.16 13.62
CA ALA A 103 19.59 -7.77 13.57
C ALA A 103 19.86 -7.25 12.13
N PRO A 104 19.07 -6.29 11.64
CA PRO A 104 19.29 -5.70 10.32
C PRO A 104 20.57 -4.84 10.33
N THR A 105 21.32 -4.89 9.24
CA THR A 105 22.50 -4.03 9.07
C THR A 105 22.08 -2.57 8.90
N LEU A 106 22.93 -1.64 9.36
CA LEU A 106 22.72 -0.18 9.20
C LEU A 106 22.33 0.23 7.76
N PRO A 107 22.99 -0.24 6.69
CA PRO A 107 22.58 0.08 5.32
C PRO A 107 21.19 -0.47 4.96
N CYS A 108 20.81 -1.66 5.45
CA CYS A 108 19.47 -2.22 5.23
C CYS A 108 18.41 -1.33 5.89
N MET A 109 18.66 -0.84 7.11
CA MET A 109 17.78 0.12 7.78
C MET A 109 17.68 1.46 7.05
N LEU A 110 18.79 2.03 6.59
CA LEU A 110 18.79 3.33 5.90
C LEU A 110 18.05 3.27 4.57
N VAL A 111 18.25 2.20 3.78
CA VAL A 111 17.55 2.02 2.50
C VAL A 111 16.05 1.81 2.73
N CYS A 112 15.67 0.96 3.70
CA CYS A 112 14.26 0.76 4.06
C CYS A 112 13.60 2.05 4.54
N PHE A 113 14.21 2.75 5.50
CA PHE A 113 13.65 3.99 6.05
C PHE A 113 13.59 5.11 5.01
N GLY A 114 14.65 5.26 4.20
CA GLY A 114 14.73 6.28 3.16
C GLY A 114 13.68 6.08 2.07
N THR A 115 13.55 4.85 1.57
CA THR A 115 12.54 4.49 0.55
C THR A 115 11.12 4.66 1.11
N SER A 116 10.85 4.18 2.32
CA SER A 116 9.57 4.36 3.01
C SER A 116 9.20 5.83 3.22
N SER A 117 10.16 6.67 3.60
CA SER A 117 9.93 8.11 3.81
C SER A 117 9.62 8.83 2.50
N ALA A 118 10.38 8.55 1.44
CA ALA A 118 10.15 9.12 0.11
C ALA A 118 8.78 8.73 -0.45
N VAL A 119 8.41 7.47 -0.28
CA VAL A 119 7.09 6.95 -0.66
C VAL A 119 5.98 7.60 0.18
N GLY A 120 6.16 7.72 1.50
CA GLY A 120 5.20 8.37 2.39
C GLY A 120 4.93 9.83 2.01
N LEU A 121 5.98 10.57 1.64
CA LEU A 121 5.87 11.93 1.10
C LEU A 121 5.05 11.97 -0.18
N ALA A 122 5.35 11.09 -1.14
CA ALA A 122 4.63 11.02 -2.41
C ALA A 122 3.15 10.68 -2.22
N VAL A 123 2.83 9.69 -1.37
CA VAL A 123 1.45 9.31 -1.05
C VAL A 123 0.72 10.44 -0.33
N GLY A 124 1.37 11.13 0.62
CA GLY A 124 0.81 12.30 1.31
C GLY A 124 0.44 13.41 0.35
N HIS A 125 1.31 13.70 -0.63
CA HIS A 125 1.06 14.70 -1.67
C HIS A 125 -0.09 14.31 -2.61
N VAL A 126 -0.24 13.02 -2.94
CA VAL A 126 -1.38 12.56 -3.75
C VAL A 126 -2.68 12.59 -2.94
N ALA A 127 -2.61 12.29 -1.64
CA ALA A 127 -3.78 12.25 -0.77
C ALA A 127 -4.47 13.62 -0.63
N THR A 128 -3.70 14.73 -0.64
CA THR A 128 -4.27 16.09 -0.56
C THR A 128 -5.08 16.50 -1.80
N ARG A 129 -4.88 15.81 -2.93
CA ARG A 129 -5.61 16.06 -4.18
C ARG A 129 -6.89 15.22 -4.33
N ASP A 130 -7.14 14.27 -3.43
CA ASP A 130 -8.35 13.44 -3.48
C ASP A 130 -9.56 14.17 -2.86
N THR A 131 -10.77 13.86 -3.34
CA THR A 131 -12.02 14.43 -2.81
C THR A 131 -12.29 14.05 -1.36
N SER A 132 -11.72 12.94 -0.87
CA SER A 132 -11.84 12.51 0.52
C SER A 132 -10.49 12.09 1.11
N PRO A 133 -9.62 13.06 1.47
CA PRO A 133 -8.21 12.82 1.79
C PRO A 133 -8.01 11.84 2.94
N ARG A 134 -8.87 11.88 3.97
CA ARG A 134 -8.79 10.99 5.14
C ARG A 134 -9.00 9.50 4.78
N ARG A 135 -9.98 9.21 3.92
CA ARG A 135 -10.30 7.83 3.50
C ARG A 135 -9.24 7.28 2.55
N PHE A 136 -8.76 8.13 1.64
CA PHE A 136 -7.66 7.80 0.75
C PHE A 136 -6.38 7.50 1.55
N ALA A 137 -6.00 8.38 2.46
CA ALA A 137 -4.80 8.22 3.30
C ALA A 137 -4.87 6.96 4.15
N ALA A 138 -6.00 6.69 4.81
CA ALA A 138 -6.16 5.46 5.61
C ALA A 138 -6.01 4.18 4.76
N GLY A 139 -6.62 4.15 3.58
CA GLY A 139 -6.46 3.04 2.64
C GLY A 139 -5.00 2.89 2.17
N ALA A 140 -4.34 4.00 1.84
CA ALA A 140 -2.97 4.00 1.36
C ALA A 140 -1.96 3.57 2.42
N ILE A 141 -2.12 4.04 3.67
CA ILE A 141 -1.28 3.65 4.80
C ILE A 141 -1.42 2.15 5.05
N LEU A 142 -2.65 1.62 5.10
CA LEU A 142 -2.88 0.19 5.32
C LEU A 142 -2.29 -0.66 4.18
N GLY A 143 -2.51 -0.26 2.92
CA GLY A 143 -1.96 -0.95 1.76
C GLY A 143 -0.43 -0.94 1.75
N ALA A 144 0.19 0.21 2.01
CA ALA A 144 1.65 0.34 2.04
C ALA A 144 2.26 -0.44 3.21
N LEU A 145 1.64 -0.39 4.40
CA LEU A 145 2.11 -1.09 5.60
C LEU A 145 2.06 -2.60 5.43
N LEU A 146 0.96 -3.14 4.90
CA LEU A 146 0.83 -4.57 4.62
C LEU A 146 1.76 -5.05 3.51
N THR A 147 1.98 -4.21 2.48
CA THR A 147 2.96 -4.51 1.42
C THR A 147 4.40 -4.50 1.95
N GLY A 148 4.74 -3.56 2.84
CA GLY A 148 6.05 -3.52 3.49
C GLY A 148 6.29 -4.69 4.45
N LEU A 149 5.24 -5.12 5.19
CA LEU A 149 5.29 -6.29 6.06
C LEU A 149 5.57 -7.61 5.32
N LEU A 150 5.14 -7.71 4.05
CA LEU A 150 5.47 -8.86 3.20
C LEU A 150 6.99 -8.97 2.95
N GLY A 151 7.67 -7.84 2.79
CA GLY A 151 9.12 -7.82 2.52
C GLY A 151 9.91 -8.37 3.69
N CYS A 152 9.78 -7.76 4.87
CA CYS A 152 10.54 -8.20 6.03
C CYS A 152 9.89 -7.70 7.34
N ALA A 153 9.55 -8.62 8.24
CA ALA A 153 8.65 -8.35 9.37
C ALA A 153 9.20 -7.33 10.40
N THR A 154 10.52 -7.32 10.68
CA THR A 154 11.10 -6.37 11.65
C THR A 154 11.40 -5.00 11.04
N THR A 155 11.77 -4.92 9.75
CA THR A 155 11.74 -3.66 9.00
C THR A 155 10.32 -3.18 8.72
N GLY A 156 9.30 -4.01 8.94
CA GLY A 156 7.91 -3.58 8.92
C GLY A 156 7.66 -2.43 9.89
N ILE A 157 8.31 -2.43 11.07
CA ILE A 157 8.19 -1.34 12.06
C ILE A 157 8.99 -0.10 11.62
N GLY A 158 10.26 -0.28 11.21
CA GLY A 158 11.09 0.84 10.73
C GLY A 158 10.55 1.48 9.46
N GLY A 159 10.03 0.66 8.55
CA GLY A 159 9.35 1.07 7.33
C GLY A 159 8.00 1.72 7.62
N ALA A 160 7.21 1.19 8.56
CA ALA A 160 5.97 1.85 9.01
C ALA A 160 6.26 3.21 9.64
N ALA A 161 7.28 3.32 10.49
CA ALA A 161 7.72 4.58 11.06
C ALA A 161 8.15 5.57 9.97
N GLY A 162 8.95 5.13 8.98
CA GLY A 162 9.31 5.96 7.82
C GLY A 162 8.10 6.43 7.01
N ILE A 163 7.12 5.55 6.77
CA ILE A 163 5.86 5.92 6.09
C ILE A 163 5.10 6.96 6.91
N VAL A 164 4.95 6.77 8.23
CA VAL A 164 4.24 7.73 9.10
C VAL A 164 4.95 9.07 9.09
N VAL A 165 6.28 9.10 9.26
CA VAL A 165 7.07 10.34 9.24
C VAL A 165 6.96 11.03 7.89
N GLY A 166 7.13 10.29 6.78
CA GLY A 166 7.00 10.82 5.42
C GLY A 166 5.60 11.33 5.13
N LEU A 167 4.56 10.64 5.59
CA LEU A 167 3.17 11.03 5.39
C LEU A 167 2.81 12.28 6.21
N VAL A 168 3.29 12.39 7.44
CA VAL A 168 3.12 13.60 8.26
C VAL A 168 3.84 14.78 7.61
N ALA A 169 5.09 14.60 7.19
CA ALA A 169 5.85 15.64 6.49
C ALA A 169 5.19 16.06 5.16
N GLY A 170 4.69 15.09 4.39
CA GLY A 170 3.98 15.32 3.12
C GLY A 170 2.63 16.00 3.31
N GLY A 171 1.92 15.63 4.37
CA GLY A 171 0.66 16.26 4.77
C GLY A 171 0.86 17.70 5.21
N VAL A 172 1.87 17.98 6.04
CA VAL A 172 2.20 19.33 6.50
C VAL A 172 2.62 20.21 5.33
N THR A 173 3.50 19.74 4.46
CA THR A 173 3.93 20.48 3.26
C THR A 173 2.77 20.74 2.30
N GLY A 174 1.91 19.75 2.06
CA GLY A 174 0.70 19.92 1.27
C GLY A 174 -0.27 20.95 1.86
N TRP A 175 -0.43 20.98 3.19
CA TRP A 175 -1.27 21.95 3.89
C TRP A 175 -0.71 23.38 3.76
N VAL A 176 0.60 23.54 3.93
CA VAL A 176 1.30 24.84 3.81
C VAL A 176 1.25 25.38 2.38
N VAL A 177 1.30 24.52 1.37
CA VAL A 177 1.17 24.93 -0.03
C VAL A 177 -0.28 25.27 -0.38
N SER A 178 -1.25 24.48 0.10
CA SER A 178 -2.68 24.74 -0.12
C SER A 178 -3.16 26.04 0.52
N SER A 179 -2.67 26.40 1.70
CA SER A 179 -3.09 27.63 2.39
C SER A 179 -2.62 28.91 1.69
N ARG A 180 -1.52 28.84 0.93
CA ARG A 180 -1.02 29.98 0.14
C ARG A 180 -1.88 30.31 -1.08
N HIS A 181 -2.60 29.34 -1.63
CA HIS A 181 -3.47 29.55 -2.79
C HIS A 181 -4.86 30.11 -2.43
N VAL A 182 -5.24 30.10 -1.16
CA VAL A 182 -6.51 30.71 -0.69
C VAL A 182 -6.32 32.18 -0.27
N ALA A 183 -5.08 32.60 -0.04
CA ALA A 183 -4.72 33.94 0.41
C ALA A 183 -4.28 34.89 -0.73
N ALA A 184 -4.31 34.43 -1.99
CA ALA A 184 -4.01 35.21 -3.18
C ALA A 184 -5.25 35.29 -4.08
#